data_AF-A0A6N9UJ50-F1
#
_entry.id   AF-A0A6N9UJ50-F1
#
_cell.length_a   1.000
_cell.length_b   1.000
_cell.length_c   1.000
_cell.angle_alpha   90.00
_cell.angle_beta   90.00
_cell.angle_gamma   90.00
#
_symmetry.space_group_name_H-M   'P 1'
#
loop_
_entity.id
_entity.type
_entity.pdbx_description
1 polymer ?
#
loop_
_entity_poly.entity_id
_entity_poly.type
_entity_poly.pdbx_seq_one_letter_code
_entity_poly.pdbx_strand_id
1 'polypeptide(L)'
;MHTTTAPTAAAPTRPRACDTRGDFLLQPPDPAERVPCRVDPVDLRRLDLLALLTTAGIAPSAGDRAAIEQLSVLPGSVHTALHRWLEQAYGFCR
;
A
#
# COMPACT_ATOMS: atom_id res chain seq x y z
N MET A 1 -25.43 33.38 22.96
CA MET A 1 -24.12 33.94 23.36
C MET A 1 -23.05 33.26 22.53
N HIS A 2 -22.61 34.00 21.51
CA HIS A 2 -21.58 33.84 20.46
C HIS A 2 -20.69 32.58 20.37
N THR A 3 -20.73 32.01 19.16
CA THR A 3 -19.68 31.24 18.48
C THR A 3 -18.34 31.99 18.47
N THR A 4 -17.24 31.31 18.81
CA THR A 4 -15.88 31.78 18.52
C THR A 4 -15.39 31.06 17.27
N THR A 5 -15.39 31.78 16.16
CA THR A 5 -14.68 31.44 14.92
C THR A 5 -13.21 31.76 15.12
N ALA A 6 -12.34 30.77 14.93
CA ALA A 6 -10.89 30.98 14.90
C ALA A 6 -10.51 31.79 13.63
N PRO A 7 -9.60 32.76 13.70
CA PRO A 7 -9.16 33.50 12.52
C PRO A 7 -8.31 32.59 11.63
N THR A 8 -8.78 32.40 10.40
CA THR A 8 -7.96 31.86 9.31
C THR A 8 -6.85 32.86 9.00
N ALA A 9 -5.65 32.59 9.52
CA ALA A 9 -4.45 33.30 9.10
C ALA A 9 -4.07 32.80 7.71
N ALA A 10 -4.39 33.62 6.71
CA ALA A 10 -4.01 33.41 5.33
C ALA A 10 -2.50 33.11 5.24
N ALA A 11 -2.15 31.94 4.74
CA ALA A 11 -0.78 31.61 4.43
C ALA A 11 -0.26 32.60 3.36
N PRO A 12 0.96 33.17 3.52
CA PRO A 12 1.52 34.04 2.51
C PRO A 12 1.81 33.21 1.25
N THR A 13 1.07 33.49 0.18
CA THR A 13 1.37 32.99 -1.17
C THR A 13 2.72 33.55 -1.60
N ARG A 14 3.79 32.79 -1.38
CA ARG A 14 5.08 33.09 -2.00
C ARG A 14 4.91 32.96 -3.52
N PRO A 15 5.38 33.92 -4.33
CA PRO A 15 5.41 33.73 -5.77
C PRO A 15 6.26 32.48 -6.04
N ARG A 16 5.70 31.51 -6.79
CA ARG A 16 6.49 30.43 -7.36
C ARG A 16 7.48 31.10 -8.30
N ALA A 17 8.71 31.30 -7.81
CA ALA A 17 9.83 31.50 -8.71
C ALA A 17 9.80 30.30 -9.66
N CYS A 18 9.77 30.56 -10.95
CA CYS A 18 10.05 29.53 -11.94
C CYS A 18 11.57 29.29 -11.87
N ASP A 19 12.00 28.53 -10.87
CA ASP A 19 13.36 28.08 -10.73
C ASP A 19 13.62 26.98 -11.76
N THR A 20 14.12 27.41 -12.92
CA THR A 20 14.81 26.58 -13.90
C THR A 20 16.13 26.07 -13.30
N ARG A 21 16.04 25.29 -12.23
CA ARG A 21 17.17 24.74 -11.48
C ARG A 21 16.93 23.25 -11.31
N GLY A 22 17.23 22.51 -12.38
CA GLY A 22 17.59 21.09 -12.40
C GLY A 22 16.56 20.11 -11.82
N ASP A 23 16.29 19.05 -12.57
CA ASP A 23 15.82 17.79 -11.99
C ASP A 23 16.89 17.28 -11.01
N PHE A 24 16.94 17.83 -9.81
CA PHE A 24 17.81 17.32 -8.76
C PHE A 24 17.24 15.98 -8.36
N LEU A 25 17.92 14.92 -8.79
CA LEU A 25 17.71 13.58 -8.26
C LEU A 25 17.88 13.68 -6.74
N LEU A 26 16.76 13.68 -6.02
CA LEU A 26 16.77 13.65 -4.57
C LEU A 26 17.59 12.42 -4.16
N GLN A 27 18.55 12.63 -3.28
CA GLN A 27 19.29 11.51 -2.71
C GLN A 27 18.29 10.55 -2.05
N PRO A 28 18.41 9.21 -2.25
CA PRO A 28 17.54 8.27 -1.58
C PRO A 28 17.53 8.53 -0.06
N PRO A 29 16.36 8.55 0.59
CA PRO A 29 16.27 8.81 2.02
C PRO A 29 17.03 7.74 2.82
N ASP A 30 17.69 8.17 3.90
CA ASP A 30 18.49 7.30 4.75
C ASP A 30 17.63 6.16 5.33
N PRO A 31 18.01 4.87 5.15
CA PRO A 31 17.27 3.76 5.74
C PRO A 31 17.18 3.82 7.27
N ALA A 32 18.16 4.43 7.96
CA ALA A 32 18.18 4.57 9.41
C ALA A 32 17.16 5.61 9.91
N GLU A 33 16.77 6.57 9.08
CA GLU A 33 15.75 7.58 9.39
C GLU A 33 14.33 7.11 9.10
N ARG A 34 14.16 5.88 8.58
CA ARG A 34 12.84 5.33 8.28
C ARG A 34 12.08 5.07 9.58
N VAL A 35 10.85 5.58 9.64
CA VAL A 35 9.93 5.27 10.73
C VAL A 35 9.72 3.75 10.76
N PRO A 36 9.96 3.08 11.91
CA PRO A 36 9.70 1.65 12.03
C PRO A 36 8.20 1.40 11.90
N CYS A 37 7.78 0.96 10.72
CA CYS A 37 6.40 0.62 10.43
C CYS A 37 6.17 -0.85 10.77
N ARG A 38 5.35 -1.13 11.78
CA ARG A 38 4.82 -2.48 12.00
C ARG A 38 3.59 -2.64 11.12
N VAL A 39 3.71 -3.41 10.07
CA VAL A 39 2.58 -3.79 9.23
C VAL A 39 1.73 -4.80 9.99
N ASP A 40 0.41 -4.62 9.99
CA ASP A 40 -0.50 -5.59 10.61
C ASP A 40 -0.35 -6.96 9.90
N PRO A 41 -0.34 -8.09 10.62
CA PRO A 41 -0.28 -9.41 9.99
C PRO A 41 -1.44 -9.68 9.01
N VAL A 42 -2.61 -9.06 9.18
CA VAL A 42 -3.70 -9.07 8.19
C VAL A 42 -3.27 -8.35 6.90
N ASP A 43 -2.67 -7.18 7.02
CA ASP A 43 -2.21 -6.39 5.88
C ASP A 43 -1.07 -7.09 5.14
N LEU A 44 -0.15 -7.77 5.84
CA LEU A 44 0.88 -8.60 5.22
C LEU A 44 0.26 -9.74 4.42
N ARG A 45 -0.68 -10.49 5.02
CA ARG A 45 -1.41 -11.58 4.32
C ARG A 45 -2.13 -11.08 3.08
N ARG A 46 -2.77 -9.92 3.17
CA ARG A 46 -3.42 -9.27 2.03
C ARG A 46 -2.43 -8.98 0.89
N LEU A 47 -1.28 -8.39 1.23
CA LEU A 47 -0.25 -8.05 0.26
C LEU A 47 0.32 -9.31 -0.40
N ASP A 48 0.59 -10.34 0.38
CA ASP A 48 1.09 -11.64 -0.10
C ASP A 48 0.10 -12.29 -1.07
N LEU A 49 -1.20 -12.29 -0.74
CA LEU A 49 -2.24 -12.82 -1.61
C LEU A 49 -2.34 -12.04 -2.94
N LEU A 50 -2.33 -10.71 -2.87
CA LEU A 50 -2.36 -9.86 -4.07
C LEU A 50 -1.13 -10.07 -4.96
N ALA A 51 0.05 -10.19 -4.35
CA ALA A 51 1.28 -10.49 -5.06
C ALA A 51 1.17 -11.85 -5.76
N LEU A 52 0.71 -12.89 -5.06
CA LEU A 52 0.56 -14.22 -5.64
C LEU A 52 -0.41 -14.23 -6.83
N LEU A 53 -1.58 -13.62 -6.69
CA LEU A 53 -2.56 -13.48 -7.77
C LEU A 53 -1.96 -12.73 -8.97
N THR A 54 -1.25 -11.63 -8.73
CA THR A 54 -0.58 -10.87 -9.79
C THR A 54 0.46 -11.71 -10.51
N THR A 55 1.27 -12.48 -9.78
CA THR A 55 2.29 -13.34 -10.39
C THR A 55 1.69 -14.51 -11.17
N ALA A 56 0.52 -14.98 -10.77
CA ALA A 56 -0.27 -15.96 -11.52
C ALA A 56 -0.97 -15.34 -12.76
N GLY A 57 -0.81 -14.04 -13.01
CA GLY A 57 -1.48 -13.32 -14.10
C GLY A 57 -2.96 -13.07 -13.87
N ILE A 58 -3.43 -13.23 -12.63
CA ILE A 58 -4.83 -13.02 -12.23
C ILE A 58 -4.95 -11.61 -11.67
N ALA A 59 -5.48 -10.68 -12.46
CA ALA A 59 -5.81 -9.34 -11.98
C ALA A 59 -7.12 -9.40 -11.18
N PRO A 60 -7.13 -9.16 -9.86
CA PRO A 60 -8.35 -9.17 -9.07
C PRO A 60 -9.28 -8.05 -9.52
N SER A 61 -10.56 -8.37 -9.74
CA SER A 61 -11.56 -7.35 -10.07
C SER A 61 -11.89 -6.51 -8.84
N ALA A 62 -12.51 -5.34 -9.05
CA ALA A 62 -12.99 -4.53 -7.93
C ALA A 62 -14.03 -5.27 -7.06
N GLY A 63 -14.75 -6.25 -7.64
CA GLY A 63 -15.70 -7.09 -6.93
C GLY A 63 -15.04 -8.09 -5.96
N ASP A 64 -13.80 -8.48 -6.22
CA ASP A 64 -13.06 -9.46 -5.42
C ASP A 64 -12.45 -8.84 -4.15
N ARG A 65 -12.50 -7.51 -4.03
CA ARG A 65 -11.92 -6.79 -2.89
C ARG A 65 -12.46 -7.32 -1.56
N ALA A 66 -13.78 -7.46 -1.41
CA ALA A 66 -14.37 -7.93 -0.17
C ALA A 66 -13.93 -9.36 0.19
N ALA A 67 -13.79 -10.23 -0.80
CA ALA A 67 -13.31 -11.60 -0.61
C ALA A 67 -11.85 -11.59 -0.13
N ILE A 68 -10.99 -10.76 -0.73
CA ILE A 68 -9.58 -10.61 -0.33
C ILE A 68 -9.46 -10.12 1.11
N GLU A 69 -10.26 -9.13 1.52
CA GLU A 69 -10.28 -8.65 2.92
C GLU A 69 -10.65 -9.78 3.89
N GLN A 70 -11.71 -10.55 3.57
CA GLN A 70 -12.14 -11.66 4.42
C GLN A 70 -11.09 -12.76 4.52
N LEU A 71 -10.46 -13.13 3.39
CA LEU A 71 -9.38 -14.10 3.37
C LEU A 71 -8.19 -13.62 4.23
N SER A 72 -7.86 -12.33 4.18
CA SER A 72 -6.73 -11.73 4.90
C SER A 72 -6.86 -11.84 6.43
N VAL A 73 -8.09 -11.90 6.95
CA VAL A 73 -8.34 -12.09 8.39
C VAL A 73 -8.09 -13.54 8.82
N LEU A 74 -8.26 -14.52 7.92
CA LEU A 74 -8.15 -15.95 8.23
C LEU A 74 -6.74 -16.34 8.69
N PRO A 75 -6.60 -17.30 9.64
CA PRO A 75 -5.32 -17.67 10.23
C PRO A 75 -4.22 -18.00 9.21
N GLY A 76 -2.96 -17.79 9.59
CA GLY A 76 -1.80 -18.00 8.71
C GLY A 76 -1.74 -19.39 8.08
N SER A 77 -2.19 -20.44 8.77
CA SER A 77 -2.24 -21.81 8.22
C SER A 77 -3.17 -21.92 7.00
N VAL A 78 -4.29 -21.21 7.00
CA VAL A 78 -5.22 -21.15 5.87
C VAL A 78 -4.56 -20.42 4.70
N HIS A 79 -3.86 -19.32 4.98
CA HIS A 79 -3.09 -18.59 3.98
C HIS A 79 -2.00 -19.46 3.33
N THR A 80 -1.25 -20.23 4.12
CA THR A 80 -0.23 -21.16 3.60
C THR A 80 -0.85 -22.23 2.70
N ALA A 81 -1.99 -22.80 3.09
CA ALA A 81 -2.69 -23.78 2.25
C ALA A 81 -3.17 -23.17 0.93
N LEU A 82 -3.74 -21.95 0.99
CA LEU A 82 -4.21 -21.22 -0.18
C LEU A 82 -3.07 -20.85 -1.13
N HIS A 83 -1.93 -20.40 -0.60
CA HIS A 83 -0.72 -20.15 -1.39
C HIS A 83 -0.27 -21.41 -2.13
N ARG A 84 -0.13 -22.53 -1.42
CA ARG A 84 0.25 -23.82 -2.02
C ARG A 84 -0.70 -24.24 -3.13
N TRP A 85 -2.01 -24.05 -2.95
CA TRP A 85 -2.99 -24.40 -3.98
C TRP A 85 -2.90 -23.51 -5.21
N LEU A 86 -2.75 -22.20 -5.04
CA LEU A 86 -2.59 -21.26 -6.15
C LEU A 86 -1.29 -21.51 -6.92
N GLU A 87 -0.19 -21.73 -6.21
CA GLU A 87 1.09 -22.13 -6.81
C GLU A 87 1.00 -23.46 -7.54
N GLN A 88 0.17 -24.40 -7.08
CA GLN A 88 -0.02 -25.68 -7.77
C GLN A 88 -0.94 -25.57 -8.99
N ALA A 89 -2.04 -24.82 -8.86
CA ALA A 89 -3.06 -24.69 -9.90
C ALA A 89 -2.62 -23.80 -11.06
N TYR A 90 -1.90 -22.72 -10.75
CA TYR A 90 -1.36 -21.78 -11.72
C TYR A 90 0.15 -21.95 -11.88
N GLY A 91 0.66 -23.11 -11.43
CA GLY A 91 2.06 -23.49 -11.43
C GLY A 91 2.73 -22.96 -12.67
N PHE A 92 3.57 -21.95 -12.43
CA PHE A 92 4.33 -21.21 -13.42
C PHE A 92 4.80 -22.20 -14.47
N CYS A 93 4.13 -22.21 -15.63
CA CYS A 93 4.54 -23.02 -16.76
C CYS A 93 5.97 -22.62 -17.07
N ARG A 94 6.92 -23.44 -16.62
CA ARG A 94 8.31 -23.40 -17.00
C ARG A 94 8.51 -24.27 -18.23
#